data_AF-A0A8T9SG79-F1
#
_entry.id   AF-A0A8T9SG79-F1
#
_cell.length_a   1.000
_cell.length_b   1.000
_cell.length_c   1.000
_cell.angle_alpha   90.00
_cell.angle_beta   90.00
_cell.angle_gamma   90.00
#
_symmetry.space_group_name_H-M   'P 1'
#
loop_
_entity.id
_entity.type
_entity.pdbx_description
1 polymer ?
#
loop_
_entity_poly.entity_id
_entity_poly.type
_entity_poly.pdbx_seq_one_letter_code
_entity_poly.pdbx_strand_id
1 'polypeptide(L)' 'MYPNPSNTGQLTLRLSGPTGAGQATLLNALGQTVRTQALNGTAEQTLSTRHLAAGLYTLRVTMGEQVLTRKVVLE' A
#
# COMPACT_ATOMS: atom_id res chain seq x y z
N MET A 1 -12.11 -3.28 -6.74
CA MET A 1 -11.20 -3.72 -5.66
C MET A 1 -11.35 -2.79 -4.45
N TYR A 2 -11.77 -3.32 -3.30
CA TYR A 2 -11.88 -2.61 -2.00
C TYR A 2 -10.74 -3.07 -1.09
N PRO A 3 -10.05 -2.18 -0.33
CA PRO A 3 -9.08 -2.62 0.65
C PRO A 3 -9.81 -3.00 1.95
N ASN A 4 -9.46 -4.17 2.50
CA ASN A 4 -9.91 -4.68 3.79
C ASN A 4 -9.17 -3.94 4.92
N PRO A 5 -9.85 -3.32 5.92
CA PRO A 5 -9.21 -2.71 7.08
C PRO A 5 -8.45 -3.77 7.88
N SER A 6 -7.15 -3.62 8.04
CA SER A 6 -6.37 -4.58 8.82
C SER A 6 -6.28 -4.16 10.28
N ASN A 7 -7.20 -4.68 11.11
CA ASN A 7 -7.04 -4.68 12.57
C ASN A 7 -5.80 -5.48 13.04
N THR A 8 -5.05 -6.10 12.10
CA THR A 8 -3.86 -6.93 12.35
C THR A 8 -2.53 -6.18 12.18
N GLY A 9 -2.57 -4.90 11.81
CA GLY A 9 -1.37 -4.10 11.53
C GLY A 9 -0.65 -4.50 10.22
N GLN A 10 -1.37 -5.10 9.27
CA GLN A 10 -0.84 -5.47 7.95
C GLN A 10 -1.85 -5.24 6.83
N LEU A 11 -1.50 -4.41 5.85
CA LEU A 11 -2.28 -4.23 4.63
C LEU A 11 -1.88 -5.28 3.59
N THR A 12 -2.84 -6.08 3.11
CA THR A 12 -2.63 -6.99 1.98
C THR A 12 -2.76 -6.26 0.66
N LEU A 13 -1.70 -6.29 -0.14
CA LEU A 13 -1.61 -5.74 -1.49
C LEU A 13 -1.88 -6.86 -2.49
N ARG A 14 -3.01 -6.78 -3.21
CA ARG A 14 -3.33 -7.68 -4.33
C ARG A 14 -3.18 -6.91 -5.64
N LEU A 15 -2.16 -7.26 -6.41
CA LEU A 15 -1.83 -6.62 -7.68
C LEU A 15 -2.48 -7.41 -8.81
N SER A 16 -3.47 -6.79 -9.47
CA SER A 16 -4.13 -7.36 -10.66
C SER A 16 -3.51 -6.74 -11.91
N GLY A 17 -2.40 -7.30 -12.40
CA GLY A 17 -1.66 -6.77 -13.54
C GLY A 17 -0.28 -7.44 -13.70
N PRO A 18 0.51 -7.05 -14.72
CA PRO A 18 1.85 -7.58 -14.92
C PRO A 18 2.69 -7.37 -13.66
N THR A 19 3.16 -8.46 -13.09
CA THR A 19 3.88 -8.48 -11.83
C THR A 19 5.34 -8.15 -12.09
N GLY A 20 5.69 -6.87 -12.00
CA GLY A 20 7.06 -6.37 -12.12
C GLY A 20 7.64 -5.91 -10.78
N ALA A 21 8.95 -5.67 -10.75
CA ALA A 21 9.57 -4.95 -9.64
C ALA A 21 8.96 -3.55 -9.53
N GLY A 22 8.67 -3.12 -8.31
CA GLY A 22 8.00 -1.84 -8.08
C GLY A 22 8.18 -1.32 -6.66
N GLN A 23 7.40 -0.31 -6.31
CA GLN A 23 7.43 0.29 -4.98
C GLN A 23 6.02 0.64 -4.52
N ALA A 24 5.65 0.18 -3.32
CA ALA A 24 4.50 0.65 -2.58
C ALA A 24 4.94 1.75 -1.60
N THR A 25 4.27 2.90 -1.65
CA THR A 25 4.46 4.04 -0.76
C THR A 25 3.13 4.34 -0.08
N LEU A 26 3.11 4.39 1.24
CA LEU A 26 1.95 4.79 2.01
C LEU A 26 2.15 6.23 2.48
N LEU A 27 1.17 7.08 2.19
CA LEU A 27 1.15 8.50 2.56
C LEU A 27 0.02 8.76 3.55
N ASN A 28 0.26 9.60 4.56
CA ASN A 28 -0.79 10.05 5.47
C ASN A 28 -1.68 11.13 4.82
N ALA A 29 -2.70 11.60 5.55
CA ALA A 29 -3.62 12.62 5.07
C ALA A 29 -2.94 13.97 4.71
N LEU A 30 -1.73 14.23 5.23
CA LEU A 30 -0.92 15.41 4.92
C LEU A 30 -0.04 15.21 3.66
N GLY A 31 -0.08 14.02 3.04
CA GLY A 31 0.78 13.67 1.90
C GLY A 31 2.22 13.31 2.29
N GLN A 32 2.49 13.07 3.57
CA GLN A 32 3.81 12.64 4.03
C GLN A 32 3.95 11.12 3.87
N THR A 33 5.07 10.66 3.33
CA THR A 33 5.40 9.25 3.26
C THR A 33 5.64 8.68 4.65
N VAL A 34 4.81 7.75 5.10
CA VAL A 34 4.92 7.06 6.39
C VAL A 34 5.48 5.65 6.26
N ARG A 35 5.42 5.06 5.05
CA ARG A 35 5.97 3.73 4.76
C ARG A 35 6.34 3.61 3.31
N THR A 36 7.43 2.90 3.04
CA THR A 36 7.84 2.48 1.69
C THR A 36 8.23 1.01 1.72
N GLN A 37 7.88 0.27 0.68
CA GLN A 37 8.22 -1.14 0.52
C GLN A 37 8.50 -1.43 -0.96
N ALA A 38 9.61 -2.10 -1.24
CA ALA A 38 9.89 -2.65 -2.57
C ALA A 38 8.93 -3.81 -2.86
N LEU A 39 8.42 -3.87 -4.08
CA LEU A 39 7.55 -4.92 -4.57
C LEU A 39 8.36 -5.91 -5.40
N ASN A 40 8.13 -7.20 -5.18
CA ASN A 40 8.99 -8.27 -5.69
C ASN A 40 8.45 -8.87 -6.99
N GLY A 41 7.39 -8.28 -7.58
CA GLY A 41 6.66 -8.91 -8.67
C GLY A 41 5.89 -10.16 -8.24
N THR A 42 5.47 -10.27 -6.98
CA THR A 42 4.46 -11.27 -6.57
C THR A 42 3.07 -10.65 -6.60
N ALA A 43 2.06 -11.43 -6.98
CA ALA A 43 0.68 -10.97 -7.10
C ALA A 43 0.07 -10.55 -5.75
N GLU A 44 0.57 -11.14 -4.65
CA GLU A 44 0.16 -10.80 -3.29
C GLU A 44 1.39 -10.49 -2.43
N GLN A 45 1.32 -9.39 -1.67
CA GLN A 45 2.33 -8.98 -0.70
C GLN A 45 1.66 -8.34 0.52
N THR A 46 2.31 -8.39 1.67
CA THR A 46 1.86 -7.71 2.88
C THR A 46 2.74 -6.49 3.17
N LEU A 47 2.09 -5.40 3.56
CA LEU A 47 2.72 -4.15 3.98
C LEU A 47 2.41 -3.93 5.47
N SER A 48 3.45 -3.81 6.29
CA SER A 48 3.26 -3.54 7.72
C SER A 48 2.71 -2.13 7.96
N THR A 49 1.57 -2.07 8.62
CA THR A 49 0.94 -0.84 9.11
C THR A 49 1.09 -0.68 10.63
N ARG A 50 1.90 -1.52 11.27
CA ARG A 50 2.23 -1.38 12.70
C ARG A 50 2.87 -0.02 12.98
N HIS A 51 2.54 0.54 14.15
CA HIS A 51 2.98 1.85 14.63
C HIS A 51 2.49 3.04 13.79
N LEU A 52 1.55 2.83 12.86
CA LEU A 52 0.83 3.91 12.21
C LEU A 52 -0.44 4.22 13.01
N ALA A 53 -0.79 5.50 13.12
CA ALA A 53 -2.03 5.91 13.75
C ALA A 53 -3.23 5.47 12.90
N ALA A 54 -4.37 5.20 13.55
CA ALA A 54 -5.64 5.05 12.85
C ALA A 54 -5.97 6.32 12.06
N GLY A 55 -6.56 6.16 10.88
CA GLY A 55 -6.90 7.28 10.02
C GLY A 55 -6.84 6.97 8.53
N LEU A 56 -6.99 8.02 7.72
CA LEU A 56 -6.98 7.93 6.27
C LEU A 56 -5.56 8.04 5.71
N TYR A 57 -5.24 7.11 4.82
CA TYR A 57 -3.98 7.04 4.10
C TYR A 57 -4.23 6.90 2.59
N THR A 58 -3.21 7.22 1.82
CA THR A 58 -3.14 6.96 0.38
C THR A 58 -2.00 6.01 0.11
N LEU A 59 -2.31 4.83 -0.42
CA LEU A 59 -1.33 3.91 -0.94
C LEU A 59 -1.05 4.26 -2.41
N ARG A 60 0.20 4.55 -2.73
CA ARG A 60 0.71 4.73 -4.09
C ARG A 60 1.62 3.55 -4.45
N VAL A 61 1.25 2.82 -5.49
CA VAL A 61 2.04 1.72 -6.06
C VAL A 61 2.60 2.18 -7.39
N THR A 62 3.91 2.09 -7.57
CA THR A 62 4.61 2.42 -8.82
C THR A 62 5.27 1.16 -9.36
N MET A 63 4.99 0.80 -10.61
CA MET A 63 5.52 -0.38 -11.29
C MET A 63 5.88 0.02 -12.72
N GLY A 64 7.17 0.17 -13.02
CA GLY A 64 7.62 0.75 -14.28
C GLY A 64 7.00 2.14 -14.49
N GLU A 65 6.29 2.33 -15.60
CA GLU A 65 5.59 3.57 -15.95
C GLU A 65 4.17 3.68 -15.34
N GLN A 66 3.67 2.62 -14.71
CA GLN A 66 2.33 2.59 -14.15
C GLN A 66 2.34 3.07 -12.69
N VAL A 67 1.44 4.01 -12.38
CA VAL A 67 1.18 4.48 -11.02
C VAL A 67 -0.27 4.19 -10.66
N LEU A 68 -0.48 3.39 -9.61
CA LEU A 68 -1.80 3.13 -9.03
C LEU A 68 -1.89 3.82 -7.67
N THR A 69 -3.01 4.49 -7.42
CA THR A 69 -3.31 5.10 -6.12
C THR A 69 -4.60 4.53 -5.54
N ARG A 70 -4.61 4.33 -4.22
CA ARG A 70 -5.78 3.81 -3.49
C ARG A 70 -5.86 4.43 -2.11
N LYS A 71 -7.05 4.86 -1.71
CA LYS A 71 -7.34 5.27 -0.34
C LYS A 71 -7.44 4.04 0.56
N VAL A 72 -6.84 4.11 1.74
CA VAL A 72 -6.82 3.05 2.75
C VAL A 72 -7.20 3.69 4.08
N VAL A 73 -8.12 3.08 4.80
CA VAL A 73 -8.44 3.47 6.18
C VAL A 73 -7.80 2.45 7.11
N LEU A 74 -7.01 2.94 8.06
CA LEU A 74 -6.48 2.15 9.16
C LEU A 74 -7.35 2.39 10.40
N GLU A 75 -7.66 1.31 11.10
CA GLU A 75 -8.44 1.31 12.35
C GLU A 75 -7.55 0.83 13.50
#